data_AF-A0A1D7Y0A2-F1
#
_entry.id   AF-A0A1D7Y0A2-F1
#
_cell.length_a   1.000
_cell.length_b   1.000
_cell.length_c   1.000
_cell.angle_alpha   90.00
_cell.angle_beta   90.00
_cell.angle_gamma   90.00
#
_symmetry.space_group_name_H-M   'P 1'
#
loop_
_entity.id
_entity.type
_entity.pdbx_description
1 polymer ?
#
loop_
_entity_poly.entity_id
_entity_poly.type
_entity_poly.pdbx_seq_one_letter_code
_entity_poly.pdbx_strand_id
1 'polypeptide(L)'
;MGRIVDLQNNPVSGAMVQIGNSTTDSDINGVFIIKNAQVYEKFAFIKVEKAGFLHGSRSVVPTAGINQVQIMLLPQTVTQTVSSGTAATVNLSNGAAVDLSGSYSLSDGSEYTGDVKVTLHFLNPTDEDMPQQMPGMLLAENLQNEARMLETLGMLAVELRSETGEKLNLSEGTTATLSVPLDSETLVGAPNEIPLWYFDEENGYWVEEGSATLQGTKYVGTVSHFSFWNCDIPVEYINLCINISDVNNTPLSSLMVSIESEFNGSGSGITNNNGEVCGIVPANQVLNLQYILYNICNNLEIPNSSESIGPFSQDTTLDIVLDAPEVEEYQETITGVFNTCDGSAVANGYVEGRIEDGAAFYSLVTDGVFDINVLNCNENAAISITGYDYDNLQSTGEINYTLTSPLTNLGVLTACNSLEEFIQYTIDDNGETLYFFENIDVNFGSDSNPPSLTIYGSNNTNTSQGCFYLYGVLDTTFPNYEGVYSNIDWNSTSAGFNLNECQDISNVNNFIEYNLSAFGSAIGEYIDLNFSGDYEDNQGVSHTISGVIHVKRDN
;
A
#
# COMPACT_ATOMS: atom_id res chain seq x y z
N MET A 1 -1.77 -4.04 -11.11
CA MET A 1 -0.63 -3.21 -10.65
C MET A 1 -1.18 -2.23 -9.65
N GLY A 2 -0.44 -1.88 -8.62
CA GLY A 2 -0.92 -0.85 -7.70
C GLY A 2 0.19 -0.16 -6.96
N ARG A 3 -0.21 0.81 -6.13
CA ARG A 3 0.68 1.60 -5.30
C ARG A 3 0.18 1.65 -3.87
N ILE A 4 1.09 1.46 -2.92
CA ILE A 4 0.83 1.56 -1.48
C ILE A 4 1.38 2.89 -0.98
N VAL A 5 0.57 3.66 -0.28
CA VAL A 5 0.94 4.98 0.24
C VAL A 5 0.55 5.16 1.71
N ASP A 6 1.17 6.12 2.38
CA ASP A 6 0.76 6.57 3.71
C ASP A 6 -0.26 7.73 3.63
N LEU A 7 -0.71 8.22 4.79
CA LEU A 7 -1.61 9.38 4.92
C LEU A 7 -1.04 10.70 4.37
N GLN A 8 0.24 10.74 3.97
CA GLN A 8 0.89 11.90 3.35
C GLN A 8 1.14 11.66 1.85
N ASN A 9 0.59 10.59 1.28
CA ASN A 9 0.80 10.14 -0.10
C ASN A 9 2.26 9.73 -0.42
N ASN A 10 3.11 9.54 0.60
CA ASN A 10 4.44 8.98 0.41
C ASN A 10 4.35 7.48 0.11
N PRO A 11 5.25 6.93 -0.73
CA PRO A 11 5.26 5.51 -1.00
C PRO A 11 5.59 4.69 0.27
N VAL A 12 4.89 3.58 0.48
CA VAL A 12 5.22 2.60 1.52
C VAL A 12 5.91 1.41 0.89
N SER A 13 7.20 1.25 1.20
CA SER A 13 8.05 0.17 0.68
C SER A 13 8.04 -1.07 1.59
N GLY A 14 8.17 -2.25 0.96
CA GLY A 14 8.18 -3.55 1.64
C GLY A 14 6.86 -3.83 2.37
N ALA A 15 5.73 -3.41 1.80
CA ALA A 15 4.41 -3.84 2.25
C ALA A 15 4.03 -5.10 1.50
N MET A 16 3.69 -6.16 2.23
CA MET A 16 3.27 -7.43 1.64
C MET A 16 1.87 -7.27 1.06
N VAL A 17 1.73 -7.54 -0.23
CA VAL A 17 0.46 -7.48 -0.97
C VAL A 17 0.04 -8.88 -1.39
N GLN A 18 -1.19 -9.25 -1.08
CA GLN A 18 -1.77 -10.55 -1.42
C GLN A 18 -3.04 -10.40 -2.26
N ILE A 19 -3.15 -11.22 -3.32
CA ILE A 19 -4.38 -11.38 -4.12
C ILE A 19 -4.60 -12.88 -4.36
N GLY A 20 -5.65 -13.44 -3.76
CA GLY A 20 -5.85 -14.89 -3.74
C GLY A 20 -4.64 -15.59 -3.10
N ASN A 21 -3.99 -16.49 -3.84
CA ASN A 21 -2.79 -17.18 -3.38
C ASN A 21 -1.47 -16.51 -3.82
N SER A 22 -1.55 -15.42 -4.59
CA SER A 22 -0.35 -14.72 -5.06
C SER A 22 0.05 -13.64 -4.06
N THR A 23 1.34 -13.54 -3.78
CA THR A 23 1.93 -12.50 -2.93
C THR A 23 3.08 -11.80 -3.64
N THR A 24 3.33 -10.55 -3.27
CA THR A 24 4.51 -9.76 -3.65
C THR A 24 4.67 -8.62 -2.65
N ASP A 25 5.86 -8.04 -2.57
CA ASP A 25 6.07 -6.83 -1.77
C ASP A 25 6.05 -5.59 -2.65
N SER A 26 5.70 -4.45 -2.05
CA SER A 26 5.84 -3.14 -2.69
C SER A 26 7.30 -2.69 -2.74
N ASP A 27 7.72 -2.05 -3.83
CA ASP A 27 9.07 -1.52 -3.99
C ASP A 27 9.28 -0.16 -3.29
N ILE A 28 10.40 0.51 -3.55
CA ILE A 28 10.72 1.83 -2.97
C ILE A 28 9.71 2.93 -3.36
N ASN A 29 9.05 2.79 -4.51
CA ASN A 29 8.01 3.68 -5.01
C ASN A 29 6.62 3.27 -4.52
N GLY A 30 6.54 2.25 -3.64
CA GLY A 30 5.31 1.66 -3.14
C GLY A 30 4.59 0.83 -4.20
N VAL A 31 5.22 0.56 -5.35
CA VAL A 31 4.62 -0.12 -6.49
C VAL A 31 4.67 -1.63 -6.30
N PHE A 32 3.58 -2.31 -6.62
CA PHE A 32 3.51 -3.75 -6.66
C PHE A 32 2.87 -4.26 -7.97
N ILE A 33 3.31 -5.44 -8.41
CA ILE A 33 2.85 -6.06 -9.65
C ILE A 33 2.53 -7.53 -9.39
N ILE A 34 1.24 -7.88 -9.45
CA ILE A 34 0.80 -9.27 -9.49
C ILE A 34 0.16 -9.53 -10.86
N LYS A 35 0.69 -10.52 -11.58
CA LYS A 35 0.17 -10.98 -12.88
C LYS A 35 -0.64 -12.27 -12.70
N ASN A 36 -1.72 -12.44 -13.46
CA ASN A 36 -2.50 -13.68 -13.54
C ASN A 36 -3.03 -14.21 -12.18
N ALA A 37 -3.36 -13.32 -11.25
CA ALA A 37 -4.00 -13.70 -9.99
C ALA A 37 -5.33 -14.41 -10.23
N GLN A 38 -5.62 -15.46 -9.46
CA GLN A 38 -6.91 -16.14 -9.50
C GLN A 38 -7.89 -15.39 -8.59
N VAL A 39 -8.95 -14.85 -9.18
CA VAL A 39 -9.96 -14.02 -8.51
C VAL A 39 -11.35 -14.38 -9.02
N TYR A 40 -12.40 -13.88 -8.36
CA TYR A 40 -13.77 -14.03 -8.87
C TYR A 40 -14.02 -13.04 -10.01
N GLU A 41 -14.88 -13.41 -10.95
CA GLU A 41 -15.18 -12.62 -12.16
C GLU A 41 -15.61 -11.17 -11.86
N LYS A 42 -16.28 -10.95 -10.73
CA LYS A 42 -16.81 -9.63 -10.32
C LYS A 42 -16.19 -9.09 -9.04
N PHE A 43 -15.17 -9.76 -8.52
CA PHE A 43 -14.60 -9.44 -7.22
C PHE A 43 -13.17 -9.96 -7.08
N ALA A 44 -12.21 -9.05 -7.03
CA ALA A 44 -10.85 -9.32 -6.62
C ALA A 44 -10.56 -8.59 -5.31
N PHE A 45 -10.14 -9.34 -4.31
CA PHE A 45 -9.75 -8.81 -3.01
C PHE A 45 -8.23 -8.78 -2.88
N ILE A 46 -7.72 -7.62 -2.47
CA ILE A 46 -6.31 -7.29 -2.34
C ILE A 46 -6.07 -6.96 -0.87
N LYS A 47 -5.17 -7.70 -0.22
CA LYS A 47 -4.76 -7.46 1.17
C LYS A 47 -3.38 -6.84 1.19
N VAL A 48 -3.13 -5.97 2.15
CA VAL A 48 -1.84 -5.30 2.34
C VAL A 48 -1.48 -5.33 3.82
N GLU A 49 -0.32 -5.87 4.14
CA GLU A 49 0.21 -5.90 5.50
C GLU A 49 1.56 -5.19 5.56
N LYS A 50 1.72 -4.33 6.56
CA LYS A 50 2.99 -3.66 6.89
C LYS A 50 3.01 -3.40 8.38
N ALA A 51 4.09 -3.79 9.06
CA ALA A 51 4.27 -3.45 10.46
C ALA A 51 4.11 -1.94 10.69
N GLY A 52 3.43 -1.57 11.77
CA GLY A 52 3.15 -0.17 12.12
C GLY A 52 1.96 0.44 11.41
N PHE A 53 1.26 -0.33 10.58
CA PHE A 53 -0.01 0.06 9.98
C PHE A 53 -1.11 -0.94 10.36
N LEU A 54 -2.36 -0.49 10.31
CA LEU A 54 -3.50 -1.40 10.30
C LEU A 54 -3.52 -2.20 8.99
N HIS A 55 -4.18 -3.36 8.98
CA HIS A 55 -4.37 -4.13 7.76
C HIS A 55 -5.06 -3.25 6.70
N GLY A 56 -4.35 -3.03 5.59
CA GLY A 56 -4.87 -2.34 4.43
C GLY A 56 -5.53 -3.33 3.49
N SER A 57 -6.54 -2.89 2.74
CA SER A 57 -7.10 -3.74 1.71
C SER A 57 -7.87 -2.96 0.65
N ARG A 58 -8.12 -3.62 -0.48
CA ARG A 58 -8.97 -3.09 -1.53
C ARG A 58 -9.70 -4.19 -2.26
N SER A 59 -10.92 -3.91 -2.70
CA SER A 59 -11.65 -4.79 -3.59
C SER A 59 -11.95 -4.04 -4.89
N VAL A 60 -11.84 -4.74 -6.01
CA VAL A 60 -12.16 -4.19 -7.34
C VAL A 60 -13.02 -5.17 -8.13
N VAL A 61 -13.80 -4.63 -9.07
CA VAL A 61 -14.43 -5.43 -10.13
C VAL A 61 -13.39 -5.64 -11.22
N PRO A 62 -12.88 -6.86 -11.44
CA PRO A 62 -11.77 -7.09 -12.35
C PRO A 62 -12.12 -6.74 -13.80
N THR A 63 -11.21 -6.03 -14.46
CA THR A 63 -11.25 -5.74 -15.90
C THR A 63 -10.34 -6.70 -16.69
N ALA A 64 -10.49 -6.75 -18.01
CA ALA A 64 -9.64 -7.59 -18.88
C ALA A 64 -8.21 -7.02 -19.06
N GLY A 65 -8.02 -5.74 -18.75
CA GLY A 65 -6.73 -5.05 -18.76
C GLY A 65 -6.04 -5.00 -17.40
N ILE A 66 -5.07 -4.09 -17.27
CA ILE A 66 -4.35 -3.85 -16.03
C ILE A 66 -5.26 -3.06 -15.08
N ASN A 67 -5.75 -3.71 -14.04
CA ASN A 67 -6.42 -3.03 -12.94
C ASN A 67 -5.37 -2.21 -12.16
N GLN A 68 -5.61 -0.90 -12.06
CA GLN A 68 -4.81 0.04 -11.28
C GLN A 68 -5.50 0.28 -9.92
N VAL A 69 -4.75 0.14 -8.84
CA VAL A 69 -5.26 0.35 -7.48
C VAL A 69 -4.27 1.18 -6.67
N GLN A 70 -4.78 2.10 -5.87
CA GLN A 70 -4.02 2.78 -4.83
C GLN A 70 -4.63 2.41 -3.48
N ILE A 71 -3.78 2.03 -2.52
CA ILE A 71 -4.17 1.63 -1.17
C ILE A 71 -3.41 2.51 -0.19
N MET A 72 -4.14 3.26 0.62
CA MET A 72 -3.58 4.13 1.65
C MET A 72 -3.61 3.42 3.00
N LEU A 73 -2.44 3.19 3.59
CA LEU A 73 -2.33 2.51 4.88
C LEU A 73 -2.54 3.48 6.03
N LEU A 74 -3.38 3.06 6.99
CA LEU A 74 -3.64 3.80 8.22
C LEU A 74 -2.58 3.44 9.26
N PRO A 75 -1.84 4.41 9.83
CA PRO A 75 -0.79 4.12 10.80
C PRO A 75 -1.40 3.58 12.11
N GLN A 76 -0.73 2.61 12.72
CA GLN A 76 -1.11 2.03 14.01
C GLN A 76 -0.66 2.91 15.19
N THR A 77 -0.87 4.23 15.08
CA THR A 77 -0.52 5.21 16.10
C THR A 77 -1.47 5.08 17.28
N VAL A 78 -0.92 4.85 18.47
CA VAL A 78 -1.71 4.74 19.70
C VAL A 78 -2.42 6.07 19.98
N THR A 79 -3.74 6.04 19.93
CA THR A 79 -4.59 7.18 20.30
C THR A 79 -4.58 7.39 21.81
N GLN A 80 -4.74 6.30 22.57
CA GLN A 80 -4.73 6.32 24.03
C GLN A 80 -4.39 4.95 24.60
N THR A 81 -3.69 4.92 25.73
CA THR A 81 -3.53 3.70 26.54
C THR A 81 -4.57 3.68 27.66
N VAL A 82 -5.27 2.57 27.80
CA VAL A 82 -6.26 2.30 28.87
C VAL A 82 -5.82 1.07 29.66
N SER A 83 -6.45 0.80 30.82
CA SER A 83 -6.10 -0.38 31.63
C SER A 83 -7.26 -1.38 31.69
N SER A 84 -6.94 -2.67 31.62
CA SER A 84 -7.91 -3.75 31.86
C SER A 84 -8.62 -3.61 33.21
N GLY A 85 -9.89 -4.02 33.27
CA GLY A 85 -10.73 -3.94 34.46
C GLY A 85 -11.35 -2.57 34.73
N THR A 86 -11.04 -1.56 33.90
CA THR A 86 -11.60 -0.19 34.04
C THR A 86 -12.27 0.24 32.73
N ALA A 87 -13.52 0.70 32.83
CA ALA A 87 -14.20 1.30 31.70
C ALA A 87 -13.51 2.62 31.31
N ALA A 88 -13.36 2.85 30.01
CA ALA A 88 -12.66 4.02 29.48
C ALA A 88 -13.31 4.49 28.17
N THR A 89 -13.24 5.79 27.92
CA THR A 89 -13.62 6.39 26.64
C THR A 89 -12.36 6.85 25.93
N VAL A 90 -12.16 6.42 24.69
CA VAL A 90 -11.11 6.90 23.80
C VAL A 90 -11.78 7.71 22.70
N ASN A 91 -11.34 8.96 22.50
CA ASN A 91 -11.98 9.88 21.57
C ASN A 91 -10.99 10.68 20.74
N LEU A 92 -11.40 11.00 19.51
CA LEU A 92 -10.70 11.91 18.61
C LEU A 92 -11.29 13.33 18.74
N SER A 93 -10.54 14.32 18.25
CA SER A 93 -10.96 15.73 18.25
C SER A 93 -12.16 16.01 17.33
N ASN A 94 -12.38 15.16 16.32
CA ASN A 94 -13.51 15.22 15.38
C ASN A 94 -14.82 14.67 15.97
N GLY A 95 -14.82 14.16 17.21
CA GLY A 95 -16.01 13.64 17.88
C GLY A 95 -16.23 12.14 17.74
N ALA A 96 -15.41 11.45 16.95
CA ALA A 96 -15.36 9.99 16.94
C ALA A 96 -14.89 9.45 18.30
N ALA A 97 -15.52 8.39 18.78
CA ALA A 97 -15.16 7.79 20.06
C ALA A 97 -15.53 6.31 20.15
N VAL A 98 -14.84 5.60 21.04
CA VAL A 98 -15.19 4.26 21.51
C VAL A 98 -15.25 4.25 23.03
N ASP A 99 -16.36 3.76 23.58
CA ASP A 99 -16.52 3.46 25.01
C ASP A 99 -16.25 1.98 25.25
N LEU A 100 -15.19 1.69 26.01
CA LEU A 100 -14.71 0.36 26.33
C LEU A 100 -15.17 -0.04 27.73
N SER A 101 -15.62 -1.28 27.89
CA SER A 101 -16.05 -1.83 29.19
C SER A 101 -14.87 -2.16 30.13
N GLY A 102 -13.66 -2.30 29.58
CA GLY A 102 -12.46 -2.71 30.30
C GLY A 102 -12.20 -4.21 30.32
N SER A 103 -13.02 -5.04 29.65
CA SER A 103 -12.82 -6.49 29.57
C SER A 103 -12.25 -6.88 28.21
N TYR A 104 -11.06 -7.48 28.21
CA TYR A 104 -10.31 -7.81 27.00
C TYR A 104 -9.85 -9.27 27.02
N SER A 105 -9.67 -9.84 25.84
CA SER A 105 -9.20 -11.21 25.66
C SER A 105 -8.03 -11.29 24.68
N LEU A 106 -7.21 -12.33 24.85
CA LEU A 106 -6.18 -12.73 23.89
C LEU A 106 -6.81 -13.49 22.71
N SER A 107 -6.01 -13.76 21.68
CA SER A 107 -6.45 -14.48 20.48
C SER A 107 -6.98 -15.90 20.77
N ASP A 108 -6.50 -16.55 21.83
CA ASP A 108 -6.95 -17.87 22.29
C ASP A 108 -8.22 -17.83 23.17
N GLY A 109 -8.76 -16.63 23.41
CA GLY A 109 -9.94 -16.38 24.22
C GLY A 109 -9.69 -16.26 25.73
N SER A 110 -8.45 -16.41 26.20
CA SER A 110 -8.12 -16.18 27.61
C SER A 110 -8.20 -14.69 27.99
N GLU A 111 -8.51 -14.39 29.25
CA GLU A 111 -8.62 -13.01 29.72
C GLU A 111 -7.27 -12.29 29.69
N TYR A 112 -7.25 -11.06 29.18
CA TYR A 112 -6.08 -10.19 29.22
C TYR A 112 -6.14 -9.24 30.41
N THR A 113 -5.02 -9.13 31.13
CA THR A 113 -4.82 -8.15 32.20
C THR A 113 -3.57 -7.32 31.95
N GLY A 114 -3.69 -6.00 31.96
CA GLY A 114 -2.60 -5.09 31.72
C GLY A 114 -3.06 -3.79 31.06
N ASP A 115 -2.09 -3.04 30.56
CA ASP A 115 -2.35 -1.87 29.74
C ASP A 115 -2.72 -2.30 28.32
N VAL A 116 -3.64 -1.55 27.72
CA VAL A 116 -4.19 -1.76 26.38
C VAL A 116 -3.96 -0.50 25.57
N LYS A 117 -3.16 -0.64 24.52
CA LYS A 117 -2.91 0.40 23.52
C LYS A 117 -4.10 0.40 22.56
N VAL A 118 -4.82 1.51 22.50
CA VAL A 118 -5.99 1.70 21.62
C VAL A 118 -5.60 2.57 20.44
N THR A 119 -5.80 2.06 19.24
CA THR A 119 -5.72 2.80 17.98
C THR A 119 -7.15 3.06 17.50
N LEU A 120 -7.48 4.32 17.23
CA LEU A 120 -8.79 4.75 16.74
C LEU A 120 -8.60 5.67 15.53
N HIS A 121 -9.19 5.29 14.39
CA HIS A 121 -9.30 6.14 13.20
C HIS A 121 -10.75 6.38 12.85
N PHE A 122 -11.03 7.57 12.32
CA PHE A 122 -12.29 7.93 11.69
C PHE A 122 -12.02 8.22 10.22
N LEU A 123 -12.71 7.50 9.35
CA LEU A 123 -12.67 7.74 7.92
C LEU A 123 -13.92 8.56 7.57
N ASN A 124 -13.69 9.83 7.25
CA ASN A 124 -14.76 10.76 6.95
C ASN A 124 -15.23 10.57 5.49
N PRO A 125 -16.52 10.31 5.22
CA PRO A 125 -17.01 10.17 3.85
C PRO A 125 -16.79 11.36 2.93
N THR A 126 -16.56 12.56 3.48
CA THR A 126 -16.32 13.79 2.70
C THR A 126 -14.84 14.05 2.41
N ASP A 127 -13.93 13.22 2.93
CA ASP A 127 -12.50 13.33 2.66
C ASP A 127 -12.16 12.72 1.29
N GLU A 128 -11.40 13.46 0.47
CA GLU A 128 -11.00 13.04 -0.89
C GLU A 128 -10.14 11.77 -0.87
N ASP A 129 -9.39 11.53 0.22
CA ASP A 129 -8.56 10.34 0.38
C ASP A 129 -9.30 9.16 1.03
N MET A 130 -10.52 9.38 1.56
CA MET A 130 -11.31 8.31 2.19
C MET A 130 -11.46 7.07 1.29
N PRO A 131 -11.76 7.24 -0.02
CA PRO A 131 -11.83 6.10 -0.91
C PRO A 131 -10.55 5.29 -0.91
N GLN A 132 -9.35 5.82 -0.67
CA GLN A 132 -8.11 5.02 -0.70
C GLN A 132 -7.77 4.38 0.65
N GLN A 133 -8.31 4.92 1.75
CA GLN A 133 -8.15 4.44 3.13
C GLN A 133 -9.11 3.28 3.46
N MET A 134 -10.30 3.30 2.84
CA MET A 134 -11.37 2.33 3.04
C MET A 134 -10.93 0.90 2.70
N PRO A 135 -11.22 -0.09 3.57
CA PRO A 135 -10.97 -1.49 3.25
C PRO A 135 -11.96 -2.01 2.20
N GLY A 136 -11.49 -2.93 1.36
CA GLY A 136 -12.30 -3.56 0.33
C GLY A 136 -12.96 -2.56 -0.63
N MET A 137 -14.27 -2.71 -0.80
CA MET A 137 -15.17 -1.79 -1.49
C MET A 137 -16.50 -1.77 -0.73
N LEU A 138 -17.42 -0.85 -1.05
CA LEU A 138 -18.73 -0.75 -0.40
C LEU A 138 -19.72 -1.84 -0.87
N LEU A 139 -19.26 -3.09 -0.93
CA LEU A 139 -20.05 -4.29 -1.19
C LEU A 139 -20.27 -5.04 0.13
N ALA A 140 -21.51 -5.45 0.39
CA ALA A 140 -21.90 -6.01 1.67
C ALA A 140 -22.87 -7.20 1.56
N GLU A 141 -22.95 -7.97 2.65
CA GLU A 141 -23.91 -9.03 2.89
C GLU A 141 -24.83 -8.63 4.05
N ASN A 142 -26.13 -8.51 3.79
CA ASN A 142 -27.12 -8.13 4.80
C ASN A 142 -27.54 -9.33 5.70
N LEU A 143 -28.36 -9.09 6.73
CA LEU A 143 -28.88 -10.15 7.62
C LEU A 143 -29.72 -11.24 6.92
N GLN A 144 -30.09 -11.06 5.65
CA GLN A 144 -30.79 -12.05 4.81
C GLN A 144 -29.83 -12.80 3.87
N ASN A 145 -28.52 -12.55 3.94
CA ASN A 145 -27.48 -13.04 3.03
C ASN A 145 -27.66 -12.53 1.59
N GLU A 146 -28.24 -11.33 1.43
CA GLU A 146 -28.38 -10.64 0.15
C GLU A 146 -27.24 -9.64 -0.03
N ALA A 147 -26.69 -9.59 -1.24
CA ALA A 147 -25.67 -8.61 -1.59
C ALA A 147 -26.27 -7.19 -1.67
N ARG A 148 -25.57 -6.23 -1.07
CA ARG A 148 -25.94 -4.81 -1.05
C ARG A 148 -24.72 -3.95 -1.41
N MET A 149 -24.97 -2.84 -2.09
CA MET A 149 -24.03 -1.73 -2.07
C MET A 149 -24.31 -0.91 -0.81
N LEU A 150 -23.26 -0.31 -0.24
CA LEU A 150 -23.39 0.57 0.90
C LEU A 150 -23.19 2.04 0.49
N GLU A 151 -24.03 2.92 1.03
CA GLU A 151 -23.80 4.36 1.07
C GLU A 151 -23.26 4.71 2.46
N THR A 152 -22.03 5.21 2.49
CA THR A 152 -21.29 5.39 3.75
C THR A 152 -21.58 6.71 4.43
N LEU A 153 -22.01 6.67 5.70
CA LEU A 153 -22.15 7.87 6.54
C LEU A 153 -21.01 8.02 7.57
N GLY A 154 -20.06 7.07 7.61
CA GLY A 154 -18.78 7.20 8.30
C GLY A 154 -18.28 5.90 8.90
N MET A 155 -16.97 5.65 8.75
CA MET A 155 -16.34 4.43 9.27
C MET A 155 -15.46 4.72 10.48
N LEU A 156 -15.38 3.75 11.39
CA LEU A 156 -14.35 3.71 12.44
C LEU A 156 -13.50 2.47 12.30
N ALA A 157 -12.19 2.64 12.44
CA ALA A 157 -11.28 1.53 12.68
C ALA A 157 -10.83 1.58 14.14
N VAL A 158 -11.04 0.49 14.88
CA VAL A 158 -10.57 0.34 16.25
C VAL A 158 -9.66 -0.88 16.31
N GLU A 159 -8.45 -0.73 16.83
CA GLU A 159 -7.59 -1.86 17.13
C GLU A 159 -7.06 -1.77 18.56
N LEU A 160 -7.07 -2.90 19.26
CA LEU A 160 -6.55 -3.04 20.61
C LEU A 160 -5.29 -3.90 20.58
N ARG A 161 -4.24 -3.46 21.27
CA ARG A 161 -3.01 -4.24 21.47
C ARG A 161 -2.54 -4.22 22.91
N SER A 162 -1.88 -5.29 23.32
CA SER A 162 -1.19 -5.38 24.60
C SER A 162 0.05 -4.47 24.64
N GLU A 163 0.71 -4.39 25.79
CA GLU A 163 1.97 -3.66 25.92
C GLU A 163 3.06 -4.23 24.98
N THR A 164 3.05 -5.55 24.78
CA THR A 164 4.00 -6.29 23.91
C THR A 164 3.59 -6.29 22.43
N GLY A 165 2.48 -5.64 22.07
CA GLY A 165 2.01 -5.51 20.69
C GLY A 165 1.11 -6.64 20.19
N GLU A 166 0.76 -7.61 21.04
CA GLU A 166 -0.19 -8.67 20.69
C GLU A 166 -1.60 -8.09 20.49
N LYS A 167 -2.31 -8.49 19.41
CA LYS A 167 -3.69 -8.05 19.13
C LYS A 167 -4.64 -8.60 20.19
N LEU A 168 -5.49 -7.73 20.72
CA LEU A 168 -6.48 -8.03 21.74
C LEU A 168 -7.90 -7.94 21.16
N ASN A 169 -8.81 -8.69 21.76
CA ASN A 169 -10.24 -8.64 21.47
C ASN A 169 -11.04 -8.17 22.70
N LEU A 170 -12.33 -7.92 22.51
CA LEU A 170 -13.26 -7.82 23.63
C LEU A 170 -13.47 -9.20 24.25
N SER A 171 -13.67 -9.27 25.57
CA SER A 171 -14.03 -10.55 26.21
C SER A 171 -15.40 -11.04 25.73
N GLU A 172 -15.59 -12.35 25.62
CA GLU A 172 -16.86 -12.96 25.22
C GLU A 172 -18.03 -12.42 26.06
N GLY A 173 -19.13 -12.05 25.40
CA GLY A 173 -20.33 -11.50 26.03
C GLY A 173 -20.21 -10.04 26.49
N THR A 174 -19.11 -9.36 26.18
CA THR A 174 -18.95 -7.92 26.41
C THR A 174 -19.07 -7.14 25.09
N THR A 175 -19.36 -5.84 25.20
CA THR A 175 -19.54 -4.96 24.05
C THR A 175 -18.80 -3.65 24.25
N ALA A 176 -18.51 -2.95 23.16
CA ALA A 176 -18.08 -1.56 23.14
C ALA A 176 -19.15 -0.67 22.50
N THR A 177 -19.18 0.62 22.83
CA THR A 177 -20.07 1.59 22.16
C THR A 177 -19.25 2.44 21.21
N LEU A 178 -19.62 2.46 19.93
CA LEU A 178 -19.04 3.33 18.92
C LEU A 178 -19.86 4.62 18.81
N SER A 179 -19.17 5.75 18.65
CA SER A 179 -19.75 7.05 18.32
C SER A 179 -19.15 7.54 17.01
N VAL A 180 -19.94 7.59 15.94
CA VAL A 180 -19.52 8.03 14.60
C VAL A 180 -20.09 9.44 14.35
N PRO A 181 -19.26 10.48 14.21
CA PRO A 181 -19.72 11.82 13.94
C PRO A 181 -20.20 11.93 12.49
N LEU A 182 -21.23 12.75 12.27
CA LEU A 182 -21.74 13.09 10.94
C LEU A 182 -21.35 14.52 10.60
N ASP A 183 -20.90 14.73 9.37
CA ASP A 183 -20.76 16.06 8.81
C ASP A 183 -22.13 16.72 8.63
N SER A 184 -22.15 18.06 8.59
CA SER A 184 -23.40 18.81 8.49
C SER A 184 -24.21 18.50 7.24
N GLU A 185 -23.53 18.10 6.15
CA GLU A 185 -24.16 17.75 4.88
C GLU A 185 -24.82 16.37 4.94
N THR A 186 -24.12 15.36 5.47
CA THR A 186 -24.67 14.00 5.62
C THR A 186 -25.77 13.93 6.68
N LEU A 187 -25.73 14.80 7.70
CA LEU A 187 -26.75 14.84 8.76
C LEU A 187 -28.17 15.18 8.26
N VAL A 188 -28.31 15.90 7.14
CA VAL A 188 -29.63 16.36 6.65
C VAL A 188 -30.51 15.21 6.17
N GLY A 189 -29.90 14.14 5.63
CA GLY A 189 -30.59 12.94 5.13
C GLY A 189 -30.50 11.72 6.06
N ALA A 190 -29.73 11.82 7.15
CA ALA A 190 -29.40 10.71 8.04
C ALA A 190 -30.67 10.12 8.73
N PRO A 191 -30.97 8.81 8.58
CA PRO A 191 -32.08 8.16 9.28
C PRO A 191 -31.87 8.11 10.81
N ASN A 192 -32.95 8.03 11.59
CA ASN A 192 -32.84 7.94 13.06
C ASN A 192 -32.17 6.64 13.55
N GLU A 193 -32.30 5.55 12.79
CA GLU A 193 -31.66 4.26 13.05
C GLU A 193 -31.01 3.79 11.73
N ILE A 194 -29.81 3.23 11.83
CA ILE A 194 -29.00 2.77 10.69
C ILE A 194 -28.37 1.42 11.01
N PRO A 195 -28.29 0.47 10.07
CA PRO A 195 -27.53 -0.76 10.27
C PRO A 195 -26.04 -0.48 10.47
N LEU A 196 -25.40 -1.33 11.25
CA LEU A 196 -23.95 -1.35 11.39
C LEU A 196 -23.36 -2.48 10.56
N TRP A 197 -22.18 -2.25 10.01
CA TRP A 197 -21.50 -3.19 9.13
C TRP A 197 -20.06 -3.35 9.57
N TYR A 198 -19.61 -4.56 9.84
CA TYR A 198 -18.19 -4.82 10.07
C TYR A 198 -17.53 -5.29 8.79
N PHE A 199 -16.25 -4.96 8.59
CA PHE A 199 -15.50 -5.49 7.46
C PHE A 199 -14.97 -6.88 7.79
N ASP A 200 -15.28 -7.87 6.96
CA ASP A 200 -14.70 -9.21 7.04
C ASP A 200 -13.34 -9.23 6.31
N GLU A 201 -12.25 -9.17 7.07
CA GLU A 201 -10.88 -9.18 6.52
C GLU A 201 -10.49 -10.52 5.87
N GLU A 202 -11.22 -11.60 6.12
CA GLU A 202 -10.99 -12.88 5.45
C GLU A 202 -11.58 -12.84 4.03
N ASN A 203 -12.85 -12.45 3.91
CA ASN A 203 -13.63 -12.51 2.68
C ASN A 203 -13.63 -11.23 1.84
N GLY A 204 -13.33 -10.08 2.45
CA GLY A 204 -13.13 -8.79 1.76
C GLY A 204 -14.38 -7.96 1.48
N TYR A 205 -15.48 -8.24 2.18
CA TYR A 205 -16.75 -7.52 2.08
C TYR A 205 -17.34 -7.20 3.45
N TRP A 206 -18.28 -6.26 3.50
CA TRP A 206 -18.92 -5.83 4.73
C TRP A 206 -20.06 -6.75 5.13
N VAL A 207 -20.25 -7.01 6.43
CA VAL A 207 -21.30 -7.89 6.95
C VAL A 207 -22.15 -7.12 7.95
N GLU A 208 -23.48 -7.18 7.80
CA GLU A 208 -24.41 -6.51 8.70
C GLU A 208 -24.40 -7.14 10.09
N GLU A 209 -24.15 -6.34 11.12
CA GLU A 209 -24.29 -6.75 12.53
C GLU A 209 -24.74 -5.57 13.39
N GLY A 210 -25.96 -5.65 13.92
CA GLY A 210 -26.48 -4.63 14.84
C GLY A 210 -26.94 -3.34 14.16
N SER A 211 -27.17 -2.31 14.97
CA SER A 211 -27.61 -1.00 14.49
C SER A 211 -27.09 0.13 15.38
N ALA A 212 -27.10 1.35 14.84
CA ALA A 212 -26.81 2.57 15.56
C ALA A 212 -27.99 3.54 15.51
N THR A 213 -28.14 4.36 16.55
CA THR A 213 -29.18 5.38 16.64
C THR A 213 -28.56 6.77 16.54
N LEU A 214 -29.21 7.67 15.80
CA LEU A 214 -28.80 9.06 15.69
C LEU A 214 -29.04 9.79 17.03
N GLN A 215 -27.97 10.31 17.64
CA GLN A 215 -28.00 11.04 18.90
C GLN A 215 -27.32 12.40 18.73
N GLY A 216 -28.12 13.44 18.48
CA GLY A 216 -27.58 14.77 18.15
C GLY A 216 -26.99 14.75 16.74
N THR A 217 -25.66 14.81 16.64
CA THR A 217 -24.92 14.86 15.37
C THR A 217 -24.03 13.63 15.16
N LYS A 218 -24.36 12.51 15.82
CA LYS A 218 -23.57 11.28 15.74
C LYS A 218 -24.45 10.03 15.76
N TYR A 219 -24.01 8.99 15.07
CA TYR A 219 -24.55 7.66 15.26
C TYR A 219 -23.89 7.00 16.48
N VAL A 220 -24.70 6.37 17.33
CA VAL A 220 -24.24 5.65 18.51
C VAL A 220 -24.79 4.24 18.48
N GLY A 221 -23.91 3.24 18.45
CA GLY A 221 -24.26 1.83 18.38
C GLY A 221 -23.28 0.96 19.17
N THR A 222 -23.67 -0.29 19.44
CA THR A 222 -22.88 -1.24 20.24
C THR A 222 -22.34 -2.37 19.38
N VAL A 223 -21.07 -2.72 19.55
CA VAL A 223 -20.38 -3.77 18.79
C VAL A 223 -19.80 -4.83 19.73
N SER A 224 -19.73 -6.07 19.24
CA SER A 224 -19.26 -7.23 20.01
C SER A 224 -17.79 -7.60 19.74
N HIS A 225 -17.21 -7.07 18.65
CA HIS A 225 -15.82 -7.26 18.26
C HIS A 225 -15.30 -6.00 17.53
N PHE A 226 -13.99 -5.96 17.28
CA PHE A 226 -13.38 -4.88 16.51
C PHE A 226 -12.96 -5.34 15.12
N SER A 227 -13.20 -4.44 14.18
CA SER A 227 -12.78 -4.44 12.78
C SER A 227 -12.92 -2.97 12.32
N PHE A 228 -12.87 -2.71 11.03
CA PHE A 228 -13.54 -1.54 10.48
C PHE A 228 -15.05 -1.71 10.65
N TRP A 229 -15.71 -0.67 11.12
CA TRP A 229 -17.16 -0.61 11.31
C TRP A 229 -17.73 0.59 10.57
N ASN A 230 -18.82 0.39 9.84
CA ASN A 230 -19.49 1.42 9.06
C ASN A 230 -20.94 1.66 9.51
N CYS A 231 -21.41 2.89 9.35
CA CYS A 231 -22.80 3.30 9.56
C CYS A 231 -23.44 3.61 8.20
N ASP A 232 -24.06 2.60 7.56
CA ASP A 232 -24.39 2.69 6.13
C ASP A 232 -25.83 2.37 5.80
N ILE A 233 -26.32 3.05 4.77
CA ILE A 233 -27.61 2.79 4.15
C ILE A 233 -27.41 1.71 3.07
N PRO A 234 -28.10 0.54 3.16
CA PRO A 234 -28.00 -0.48 2.14
C PRO A 234 -28.80 -0.11 0.89
N VAL A 235 -28.21 -0.35 -0.28
CA VAL A 235 -28.76 0.01 -1.59
C VAL A 235 -28.67 -1.19 -2.54
N GLU A 236 -29.70 -1.36 -3.37
CA GLU A 236 -29.67 -2.31 -4.50
C GLU A 236 -28.64 -1.84 -5.52
N TYR A 237 -27.87 -2.75 -6.11
CA TYR A 237 -26.78 -2.38 -7.01
C TYR A 237 -26.74 -3.25 -8.27
N ILE A 238 -26.02 -2.75 -9.27
CA ILE A 238 -25.61 -3.49 -10.46
C ILE A 238 -24.12 -3.27 -10.69
N ASN A 239 -23.47 -4.18 -11.42
CA ASN A 239 -22.12 -3.96 -11.95
C ASN A 239 -22.24 -3.16 -13.24
N LEU A 240 -21.50 -2.06 -13.32
CA LEU A 240 -21.39 -1.23 -14.49
C LEU A 240 -19.94 -1.28 -14.97
N CYS A 241 -19.76 -1.65 -16.23
CA CYS A 241 -18.49 -1.53 -16.94
C CYS A 241 -18.64 -0.49 -18.05
N ILE A 242 -17.64 0.37 -18.22
CA ILE A 242 -17.60 1.39 -19.26
C ILE A 242 -16.32 1.19 -20.05
N ASN A 243 -16.45 1.03 -21.36
CA ASN A 243 -15.37 1.01 -22.34
C ASN A 243 -15.35 2.37 -23.03
N ILE A 244 -14.23 3.08 -22.97
CA ILE A 244 -14.10 4.43 -23.52
C ILE A 244 -13.05 4.43 -24.62
N SER A 245 -13.41 4.97 -25.78
CA SER A 245 -12.49 5.21 -26.89
C SER A 245 -12.63 6.62 -27.47
N ASP A 246 -11.62 7.07 -28.21
CA ASP A 246 -11.72 8.27 -29.06
C ASP A 246 -12.58 8.02 -30.32
N VAL A 247 -12.73 9.05 -31.17
CA VAL A 247 -13.46 8.97 -32.45
C VAL A 247 -12.84 8.01 -33.48
N ASN A 248 -11.57 7.62 -33.29
CA ASN A 248 -10.85 6.65 -34.11
C ASN A 248 -10.97 5.21 -33.57
N ASN A 249 -11.67 5.01 -32.45
CA ASN A 249 -11.77 3.76 -31.69
C ASN A 249 -10.44 3.34 -31.02
N THR A 250 -9.57 4.30 -30.72
CA THR A 250 -8.41 4.12 -29.85
C THR A 250 -8.89 4.10 -28.39
N PRO A 251 -8.60 3.06 -27.61
CA PRO A 251 -8.98 3.06 -26.20
C PRO A 251 -8.32 4.20 -25.41
N LEU A 252 -9.09 4.85 -24.54
CA LEU A 252 -8.61 5.95 -23.70
C LEU A 252 -8.25 5.42 -22.31
N SER A 253 -6.96 5.17 -22.06
CA SER A 253 -6.46 4.78 -20.74
C SER A 253 -6.12 5.98 -19.86
N SER A 254 -6.01 5.75 -18.55
CA SER A 254 -5.61 6.77 -17.57
C SER A 254 -6.60 7.94 -17.43
N LEU A 255 -7.82 7.77 -17.93
CA LEU A 255 -8.91 8.73 -17.77
C LEU A 255 -9.66 8.41 -16.48
N MET A 256 -9.88 9.40 -15.62
CA MET A 256 -10.74 9.22 -14.46
C MET A 256 -12.19 9.37 -14.89
N VAL A 257 -12.98 8.36 -14.56
CA VAL A 257 -14.41 8.32 -14.75
C VAL A 257 -15.04 8.51 -13.38
N SER A 258 -15.89 9.53 -13.25
CA SER A 258 -16.67 9.81 -12.04
C SER A 258 -18.14 9.62 -12.33
N ILE A 259 -18.83 8.92 -11.43
CA ILE A 259 -20.27 8.68 -11.49
C ILE A 259 -20.88 9.23 -10.20
N GLU A 260 -21.85 10.12 -10.36
CA GLU A 260 -22.60 10.70 -9.26
C GLU A 260 -24.06 10.22 -9.28
N SER A 261 -24.53 9.78 -8.12
CA SER A 261 -25.94 9.54 -7.81
C SER A 261 -26.46 10.70 -6.96
N GLU A 262 -27.67 11.19 -7.29
CA GLU A 262 -28.38 12.19 -6.48
C GLU A 262 -28.60 11.72 -5.03
N PHE A 263 -28.67 10.40 -4.80
CA PHE A 263 -29.04 9.82 -3.52
C PHE A 263 -27.89 9.15 -2.78
N ASN A 264 -26.84 8.70 -3.47
CA ASN A 264 -25.81 7.84 -2.90
C ASN A 264 -24.38 8.39 -3.06
N GLY A 265 -24.24 9.65 -3.47
CA GLY A 265 -22.95 10.32 -3.62
C GLY A 265 -22.22 9.93 -4.91
N SER A 266 -20.89 10.07 -4.91
CA SER A 266 -20.05 9.81 -6.07
C SER A 266 -19.09 8.64 -5.88
N GLY A 267 -18.79 7.95 -6.98
CA GLY A 267 -17.75 6.95 -7.06
C GLY A 267 -16.93 7.16 -8.33
N SER A 268 -15.63 6.85 -8.28
CA SER A 268 -14.74 7.04 -9.41
C SER A 268 -13.83 5.84 -9.65
N GLY A 269 -13.33 5.74 -10.88
CA GLY A 269 -12.35 4.74 -11.29
C GLY A 269 -11.51 5.25 -12.45
N ILE A 270 -10.38 4.61 -12.71
CA ILE A 270 -9.47 4.99 -13.79
C ILE A 270 -9.54 3.91 -14.88
N THR A 271 -9.65 4.33 -16.13
CA THR A 271 -9.65 3.40 -17.26
C THR A 271 -8.30 2.70 -17.40
N ASN A 272 -8.36 1.39 -17.62
CA ASN A 272 -7.18 0.57 -17.87
C ASN A 272 -6.61 0.81 -19.28
N ASN A 273 -5.56 0.06 -19.64
CA ASN A 273 -4.91 0.12 -20.95
C ASN A 273 -5.80 -0.26 -22.15
N ASN A 274 -6.99 -0.84 -21.91
CA ASN A 274 -8.01 -1.14 -22.90
C ASN A 274 -9.17 -0.12 -22.87
N GLY A 275 -9.04 0.99 -22.15
CA GLY A 275 -10.09 2.00 -22.00
C GLY A 275 -11.26 1.54 -21.11
N GLU A 276 -11.10 0.45 -20.36
CA GLU A 276 -12.16 -0.18 -19.58
C GLU A 276 -12.05 0.19 -18.10
N VAL A 277 -13.19 0.52 -17.47
CA VAL A 277 -13.33 0.69 -16.02
C VAL A 277 -14.63 0.01 -15.56
N CYS A 278 -14.58 -0.70 -14.43
CA CYS A 278 -15.73 -1.41 -13.87
C CYS A 278 -15.91 -1.11 -12.38
N GLY A 279 -17.15 -1.11 -11.92
CA GLY A 279 -17.49 -0.92 -10.52
C GLY A 279 -18.96 -1.26 -10.22
N ILE A 280 -19.35 -1.12 -8.96
CA ILE A 280 -20.76 -1.21 -8.54
C ILE A 280 -21.38 0.18 -8.53
N VAL A 281 -22.65 0.27 -8.95
CA VAL A 281 -23.45 1.50 -8.93
C VAL A 281 -24.86 1.22 -8.45
N PRO A 282 -25.59 2.20 -7.90
CA PRO A 282 -26.95 1.95 -7.42
C PRO A 282 -27.91 1.62 -8.56
N ALA A 283 -28.73 0.60 -8.35
CA ALA A 283 -29.71 0.14 -9.32
C ALA A 283 -30.92 1.09 -9.42
N ASN A 284 -31.53 1.13 -10.60
CA ASN A 284 -32.75 1.86 -10.91
C ASN A 284 -32.68 3.38 -10.73
N GLN A 285 -31.47 3.96 -10.82
CA GLN A 285 -31.25 5.40 -10.73
C GLN A 285 -30.64 5.97 -12.02
N VAL A 286 -31.00 7.21 -12.34
CA VAL A 286 -30.26 7.99 -13.34
C VAL A 286 -28.98 8.48 -12.69
N LEU A 287 -27.84 8.26 -13.35
CA LEU A 287 -26.52 8.61 -12.85
C LEU A 287 -25.90 9.68 -13.74
N ASN A 288 -25.15 10.60 -13.13
CA ASN A 288 -24.38 11.62 -13.84
C ASN A 288 -22.95 11.09 -14.07
N LEU A 289 -22.56 10.94 -15.33
CA LEU A 289 -21.26 10.44 -15.75
C LEU A 289 -20.38 11.64 -16.17
N GLN A 290 -19.19 11.72 -15.60
CA GLN A 290 -18.20 12.76 -15.85
C GLN A 290 -16.84 12.15 -16.17
N TYR A 291 -16.08 12.85 -17.01
CA TYR A 291 -14.72 12.47 -17.40
C TYR A 291 -13.74 13.54 -16.92
N ILE A 292 -12.72 13.13 -16.17
CA ILE A 292 -11.79 14.03 -15.48
C ILE A 292 -10.37 13.73 -15.96
N LEU A 293 -9.64 14.80 -16.28
CA LEU A 293 -8.22 14.75 -16.61
C LEU A 293 -7.39 14.50 -15.33
N TYR A 294 -7.17 13.23 -14.98
CA TYR A 294 -6.59 12.84 -13.70
C TYR A 294 -5.10 13.17 -13.56
N ASN A 295 -4.73 13.81 -12.45
CA ASN A 295 -3.38 14.24 -12.08
C ASN A 295 -2.68 15.15 -13.09
N ILE A 296 -3.44 15.77 -13.97
CA ILE A 296 -2.97 16.69 -15.00
C ILE A 296 -3.96 17.85 -15.11
N CYS A 297 -3.54 18.96 -15.71
CA CYS A 297 -4.46 20.05 -16.08
C CYS A 297 -5.35 20.54 -14.92
N ASN A 298 -4.86 20.41 -13.68
CA ASN A 298 -5.58 20.70 -12.43
C ASN A 298 -6.85 19.87 -12.20
N ASN A 299 -6.89 18.60 -12.62
CA ASN A 299 -8.02 17.68 -12.42
C ASN A 299 -9.34 18.23 -12.98
N LEU A 300 -9.27 18.89 -14.14
CA LEU A 300 -10.44 19.51 -14.75
C LEU A 300 -11.37 18.46 -15.37
N GLU A 301 -12.69 18.64 -15.19
CA GLU A 301 -13.71 17.93 -15.97
C GLU A 301 -13.56 18.31 -17.46
N ILE A 302 -13.61 17.31 -18.35
CA ILE A 302 -13.54 17.54 -19.79
C ILE A 302 -14.78 18.37 -20.20
N PRO A 303 -14.60 19.56 -20.81
CA PRO A 303 -15.70 20.46 -21.08
C PRO A 303 -16.81 19.84 -21.95
N ASN A 304 -18.07 20.00 -21.53
CA ASN A 304 -19.27 19.52 -22.25
C ASN A 304 -19.30 18.00 -22.52
N SER A 305 -18.54 17.21 -21.76
CA SER A 305 -18.48 15.75 -21.91
C SER A 305 -19.45 15.00 -20.99
N SER A 306 -19.98 15.64 -19.95
CA SER A 306 -20.85 14.99 -18.98
C SER A 306 -22.21 14.59 -19.57
N GLU A 307 -22.69 13.42 -19.14
CA GLU A 307 -23.93 12.84 -19.63
C GLU A 307 -24.70 12.10 -18.54
N SER A 308 -26.01 11.93 -18.75
CA SER A 308 -26.86 11.13 -17.87
C SER A 308 -27.04 9.72 -18.42
N ILE A 309 -26.72 8.71 -17.61
CA ILE A 309 -26.86 7.29 -17.95
C ILE A 309 -27.91 6.60 -17.05
N GLY A 310 -28.42 5.45 -17.48
CA GLY A 310 -29.43 4.69 -16.74
C GLY A 310 -30.87 5.23 -16.91
N PRO A 311 -31.83 4.76 -16.10
CA PRO A 311 -31.67 3.81 -15.00
C PRO A 311 -31.43 2.37 -15.45
N PHE A 312 -30.52 1.67 -14.76
CA PHE A 312 -30.18 0.27 -15.03
C PHE A 312 -30.76 -0.65 -13.95
N SER A 313 -31.29 -1.81 -14.34
CA SER A 313 -31.87 -2.80 -13.42
C SER A 313 -31.13 -4.14 -13.40
N GLN A 314 -30.09 -4.27 -14.24
CA GLN A 314 -29.23 -5.43 -14.39
C GLN A 314 -27.82 -4.96 -14.71
N ASP A 315 -26.82 -5.83 -14.49
CA ASP A 315 -25.44 -5.56 -14.88
C ASP A 315 -25.36 -5.10 -16.34
N THR A 316 -24.58 -4.05 -16.58
CA THR A 316 -24.55 -3.36 -17.87
C THR A 316 -23.12 -3.04 -18.28
N THR A 317 -22.82 -3.18 -19.57
CA THR A 317 -21.60 -2.67 -20.19
C THR A 317 -21.97 -1.55 -21.16
N LEU A 318 -21.30 -0.42 -21.07
CA LEU A 318 -21.46 0.72 -21.98
C LEU A 318 -20.21 0.87 -22.84
N ASP A 319 -20.40 1.01 -24.13
CA ASP A 319 -19.34 1.39 -25.06
C ASP A 319 -19.54 2.86 -25.43
N ILE A 320 -18.59 3.71 -25.03
CA ILE A 320 -18.66 5.16 -25.18
C ILE A 320 -17.54 5.64 -26.09
N VAL A 321 -17.92 6.41 -27.12
CA VAL A 321 -16.99 7.15 -27.96
C VAL A 321 -16.96 8.59 -27.45
N LEU A 322 -15.86 8.98 -26.79
CA LEU A 322 -15.67 10.32 -26.25
C LEU A 322 -15.13 11.24 -27.36
N ASP A 323 -16.05 11.91 -28.05
CA ASP A 323 -15.74 12.93 -29.06
C ASP A 323 -15.51 14.30 -28.37
N ALA A 324 -14.32 14.45 -27.79
CA ALA A 324 -13.89 15.67 -27.09
C ALA A 324 -12.56 16.16 -27.67
N PRO A 325 -12.50 17.36 -28.29
CA PRO A 325 -11.27 17.92 -28.85
C PRO A 325 -10.12 18.01 -27.84
N GLU A 326 -10.43 18.27 -26.57
CA GLU A 326 -9.45 18.33 -25.49
C GLU A 326 -8.75 16.98 -25.27
N VAL A 327 -9.45 15.87 -25.44
CA VAL A 327 -8.84 14.54 -25.32
C VAL A 327 -7.89 14.30 -26.49
N GLU A 328 -8.31 14.63 -27.71
CA GLU A 328 -7.44 14.49 -28.89
C GLU A 328 -6.21 15.39 -28.81
N GLU A 329 -6.38 16.62 -28.31
CA GLU A 329 -5.29 17.60 -28.17
C GLU A 329 -4.29 17.18 -27.09
N TYR A 330 -4.77 16.58 -25.99
CA TYR A 330 -3.94 16.23 -24.85
C TYR A 330 -3.40 14.80 -24.88
N GLN A 331 -3.87 13.95 -25.80
CA GLN A 331 -3.41 12.56 -25.87
C GLN A 331 -1.96 12.47 -26.33
N GLU A 332 -1.15 11.83 -25.49
CA GLU A 332 0.25 11.54 -25.74
C GLU A 332 0.49 10.03 -25.64
N THR A 333 1.12 9.48 -26.68
CA THR A 333 1.61 8.10 -26.67
C THR A 333 3.13 8.12 -26.51
N ILE A 334 3.62 7.49 -25.44
CA ILE A 334 5.04 7.29 -25.17
C ILE A 334 5.36 5.82 -25.40
N THR A 335 6.31 5.54 -26.29
CA THR A 335 6.71 4.18 -26.66
C THR A 335 8.19 3.95 -26.48
N GLY A 336 8.57 2.71 -26.20
CA GLY A 336 9.97 2.32 -26.20
C GLY A 336 10.17 0.83 -26.01
N VAL A 337 11.44 0.45 -26.09
CA VAL A 337 11.94 -0.89 -25.75
C VAL A 337 12.76 -0.76 -24.48
N PHE A 338 12.55 -1.65 -23.51
CA PHE A 338 13.28 -1.74 -22.28
C PHE A 338 14.06 -3.05 -22.20
N ASN A 339 15.39 -2.93 -22.23
CA ASN A 339 16.31 -4.04 -22.21
C ASN A 339 17.09 -4.10 -20.88
N THR A 340 17.46 -5.31 -20.49
CA THR A 340 18.48 -5.60 -19.48
C THR A 340 19.83 -5.05 -19.94
N CYS A 341 20.82 -4.93 -19.04
CA CYS A 341 22.14 -4.43 -19.44
C CYS A 341 22.85 -5.25 -20.51
N ASP A 342 22.55 -6.56 -20.61
CA ASP A 342 23.12 -7.46 -21.63
C ASP A 342 22.42 -7.37 -22.99
N GLY A 343 21.37 -6.54 -23.11
CA GLY A 343 20.61 -6.31 -24.33
C GLY A 343 19.46 -7.29 -24.55
N SER A 344 19.16 -8.16 -23.58
CA SER A 344 17.94 -8.98 -23.56
C SER A 344 16.72 -8.12 -23.21
N ALA A 345 15.53 -8.60 -23.55
CA ALA A 345 14.28 -7.91 -23.19
C ALA A 345 13.98 -8.07 -21.69
N VAL A 346 13.59 -6.99 -21.01
CA VAL A 346 13.11 -7.08 -19.62
C VAL A 346 11.75 -7.78 -19.60
N ALA A 347 11.64 -8.87 -18.84
CA ALA A 347 10.40 -9.66 -18.72
C ALA A 347 9.56 -9.27 -17.49
N ASN A 348 10.25 -8.81 -16.43
CA ASN A 348 9.65 -8.44 -15.16
C ASN A 348 10.16 -7.07 -14.71
N GLY A 349 9.33 -6.06 -14.88
CA GLY A 349 9.69 -4.69 -14.60
C GLY A 349 8.59 -3.72 -15.02
N TYR A 350 8.84 -2.45 -14.75
CA TYR A 350 7.96 -1.36 -15.15
C TYR A 350 8.76 -0.12 -15.49
N VAL A 351 8.09 0.81 -16.17
CA VAL A 351 8.60 2.16 -16.41
C VAL A 351 7.77 3.13 -15.56
N GLU A 352 8.46 3.90 -14.72
CA GLU A 352 7.93 5.13 -14.11
C GLU A 352 8.21 6.29 -15.06
N GLY A 353 7.23 7.17 -15.22
CA GLY A 353 7.45 8.47 -15.82
C GLY A 353 6.74 9.59 -15.08
N ARG A 354 7.23 10.81 -15.27
CA ARG A 354 6.61 12.04 -14.79
C ARG A 354 6.63 13.08 -15.89
N ILE A 355 5.54 13.83 -16.02
CA ILE A 355 5.48 15.02 -16.89
C ILE A 355 5.65 16.24 -16.01
N GLU A 356 6.70 17.02 -16.25
CA GLU A 356 7.10 18.15 -15.42
C GLU A 356 7.14 17.74 -13.92
N ASP A 357 6.55 18.55 -13.03
CA ASP A 357 6.40 18.25 -11.60
C ASP A 357 5.09 17.50 -11.28
N GLY A 358 4.48 16.85 -12.27
CA GLY A 358 3.21 16.12 -12.14
C GLY A 358 3.32 14.81 -11.37
N ALA A 359 2.19 14.12 -11.23
CA ALA A 359 2.17 12.80 -10.61
C ALA A 359 2.91 11.77 -11.47
N ALA A 360 3.51 10.79 -10.80
CA ALA A 360 4.09 9.65 -11.48
C ALA A 360 3.01 8.81 -12.17
N PHE A 361 3.28 8.39 -13.40
CA PHE A 361 2.55 7.37 -14.12
C PHE A 361 3.44 6.14 -14.31
N TYR A 362 2.79 5.00 -14.48
CA TYR A 362 3.48 3.71 -14.52
C TYR A 362 2.97 2.88 -15.69
N SER A 363 3.88 2.18 -16.36
CA SER A 363 3.53 1.20 -17.38
C SER A 363 4.27 -0.11 -17.16
N LEU A 364 3.55 -1.22 -17.28
CA LEU A 364 4.14 -2.55 -17.20
C LEU A 364 4.95 -2.82 -18.46
N VAL A 365 6.11 -3.44 -18.27
CA VAL A 365 6.93 -3.92 -19.39
C VAL A 365 6.50 -5.34 -19.74
N THR A 366 6.21 -5.56 -21.01
CA THR A 366 5.83 -6.88 -21.55
C THR A 366 6.77 -7.22 -22.70
N ASP A 367 7.55 -8.29 -22.55
CA ASP A 367 8.55 -8.74 -23.53
C ASP A 367 9.51 -7.60 -23.97
N GLY A 368 9.94 -6.79 -23.01
CA GLY A 368 10.82 -5.64 -23.23
C GLY A 368 10.17 -4.48 -23.99
N VAL A 369 8.85 -4.45 -24.16
CA VAL A 369 8.14 -3.33 -24.78
C VAL A 369 7.25 -2.67 -23.74
N PHE A 370 7.21 -1.34 -23.78
CA PHE A 370 6.26 -0.54 -23.02
C PHE A 370 5.58 0.47 -23.95
N ASP A 371 4.30 0.69 -23.66
CA ASP A 371 3.45 1.69 -24.29
C ASP A 371 2.73 2.41 -23.16
N ILE A 372 2.72 3.74 -23.22
CA ILE A 372 2.11 4.59 -22.19
C ILE A 372 1.23 5.59 -22.91
N ASN A 373 -0.07 5.54 -22.61
CA ASN A 373 -0.99 6.58 -23.04
C ASN A 373 -1.31 7.44 -21.82
N VAL A 374 -0.90 8.70 -21.94
CA VAL A 374 -1.10 9.73 -20.93
C VAL A 374 -1.80 10.90 -21.58
N LEU A 375 -2.42 11.73 -20.75
CA LEU A 375 -2.97 13.00 -21.17
C LEU A 375 -2.03 14.11 -20.69
N ASN A 376 -1.83 15.16 -21.48
CA ASN A 376 -0.93 16.26 -21.18
C ASN A 376 -1.41 17.55 -21.87
N CYS A 377 -1.61 18.62 -21.11
CA CYS A 377 -2.02 19.93 -21.65
C CYS A 377 -0.86 20.87 -21.98
N ASN A 378 0.40 20.46 -21.75
CA ASN A 378 1.56 21.32 -21.95
C ASN A 378 2.33 20.89 -23.22
N GLU A 379 2.34 21.72 -24.26
CA GLU A 379 3.15 21.46 -25.45
C GLU A 379 4.65 21.35 -25.09
N ASN A 380 5.33 20.33 -25.63
CA ASN A 380 6.76 20.08 -25.40
C ASN A 380 7.14 19.99 -23.91
N ALA A 381 6.27 19.38 -23.08
CA ALA A 381 6.57 19.18 -21.68
C ALA A 381 7.84 18.34 -21.49
N ALA A 382 8.64 18.69 -20.49
CA ALA A 382 9.72 17.86 -20.00
C ALA A 382 9.14 16.59 -19.39
N ILE A 383 9.77 15.46 -19.65
CA ILE A 383 9.43 14.20 -18.99
C ILE A 383 10.66 13.55 -18.39
N SER A 384 10.51 12.97 -17.21
CA SER A 384 11.51 12.07 -16.64
C SER A 384 11.00 10.64 -16.74
N ILE A 385 11.91 9.70 -17.02
CA ILE A 385 11.62 8.29 -17.22
C ILE A 385 12.65 7.46 -16.46
N THR A 386 12.18 6.51 -15.66
CA THR A 386 13.01 5.51 -14.97
C THR A 386 12.44 4.13 -15.22
N GLY A 387 13.22 3.23 -15.81
CA GLY A 387 12.88 1.82 -15.95
C GLY A 387 13.49 1.00 -14.82
N TYR A 388 12.71 0.09 -14.24
CA TYR A 388 13.12 -0.82 -13.18
C TYR A 388 13.03 -2.27 -13.66
N ASP A 389 14.16 -2.99 -13.64
CA ASP A 389 14.27 -4.42 -13.95
C ASP A 389 14.43 -5.20 -12.64
N TYR A 390 13.37 -5.93 -12.29
CA TYR A 390 13.29 -6.65 -11.02
C TYR A 390 14.04 -7.98 -11.04
N ASP A 391 14.22 -8.59 -12.21
CA ASP A 391 14.90 -9.89 -12.29
C ASP A 391 16.41 -9.72 -12.11
N ASN A 392 16.96 -8.60 -12.57
CA ASN A 392 18.40 -8.31 -12.47
C ASN A 392 18.76 -7.27 -11.40
N LEU A 393 17.77 -6.68 -10.71
CA LEU A 393 17.95 -5.62 -9.72
C LEU A 393 18.71 -4.41 -10.30
N GLN A 394 18.28 -3.97 -11.48
CA GLN A 394 18.88 -2.88 -12.24
C GLN A 394 17.86 -1.81 -12.59
N SER A 395 18.33 -0.59 -12.81
CA SER A 395 17.53 0.50 -13.33
C SER A 395 18.22 1.21 -14.48
N THR A 396 17.45 2.04 -15.19
CA THR A 396 18.00 2.98 -16.17
C THR A 396 18.67 4.19 -15.51
N GLY A 397 18.39 4.44 -14.21
CA GLY A 397 18.45 5.78 -13.63
C GLY A 397 17.41 6.72 -14.25
N GLU A 398 17.28 7.93 -13.72
CA GLU A 398 16.39 8.93 -14.31
C GLU A 398 16.95 9.43 -15.65
N ILE A 399 16.15 9.31 -16.70
CA ILE A 399 16.45 9.83 -18.03
C ILE A 399 15.42 10.91 -18.38
N ASN A 400 15.92 12.08 -18.76
CA ASN A 400 15.08 13.22 -19.12
C ASN A 400 14.89 13.31 -20.63
N TYR A 401 13.64 13.50 -21.06
CA TYR A 401 13.23 13.72 -22.44
C TYR A 401 12.31 14.94 -22.55
N THR A 402 11.84 15.21 -23.76
CA THR A 402 10.80 16.20 -24.05
C THR A 402 9.74 15.52 -24.91
N LEU A 403 8.47 15.72 -24.56
CA LEU A 403 7.37 15.17 -25.35
C LEU A 403 7.38 15.72 -26.78
N THR A 404 7.13 14.83 -27.72
CA THR A 404 6.87 15.14 -29.13
C THR A 404 5.46 14.66 -29.45
N SER A 405 4.50 15.58 -29.44
CA SER A 405 3.09 15.21 -29.59
C SER A 405 2.76 14.78 -31.03
N PRO A 406 1.85 13.81 -31.21
CA PRO A 406 1.20 12.98 -30.17
C PRO A 406 1.98 11.69 -29.84
N LEU A 407 3.16 11.47 -30.45
CA LEU A 407 3.92 10.23 -30.33
C LEU A 407 5.39 10.51 -29.99
N THR A 408 5.75 10.18 -28.76
CA THR A 408 7.13 10.22 -28.26
C THR A 408 7.72 8.82 -28.27
N ASN A 409 8.75 8.58 -29.08
CA ASN A 409 9.49 7.31 -29.07
C ASN A 409 10.82 7.49 -28.34
N LEU A 410 10.96 6.82 -27.20
CA LEU A 410 12.14 6.88 -26.33
C LEU A 410 13.31 6.00 -26.83
N GLY A 411 13.07 5.19 -27.85
CA GLY A 411 14.03 4.25 -28.40
C GLY A 411 14.25 3.05 -27.48
N VAL A 412 15.51 2.67 -27.28
CA VAL A 412 15.90 1.56 -26.39
C VAL A 412 16.42 2.15 -25.08
N LEU A 413 15.71 1.86 -24.00
CA LEU A 413 16.15 2.05 -22.63
C LEU A 413 16.92 0.80 -22.17
N THR A 414 17.94 0.99 -21.34
CA THR A 414 18.76 -0.12 -20.86
C THR A 414 19.01 0.01 -19.37
N ALA A 415 18.61 -1.00 -18.60
CA ALA A 415 18.87 -1.07 -17.17
C ALA A 415 20.31 -1.50 -16.92
N CYS A 416 21.26 -0.56 -16.95
CA CYS A 416 22.67 -0.85 -16.68
C CYS A 416 23.18 -0.28 -15.35
N ASN A 417 22.40 0.56 -14.70
CA ASN A 417 22.74 0.97 -13.36
C ASN A 417 22.31 -0.19 -12.46
N SER A 418 23.29 -0.89 -11.88
CA SER A 418 23.01 -1.65 -10.66
C SER A 418 22.31 -0.69 -9.71
N LEU A 419 21.30 -1.18 -8.99
CA LEU A 419 20.91 -0.51 -7.77
C LEU A 419 22.18 -0.46 -6.91
N GLU A 420 22.82 0.73 -6.84
CA GLU A 420 24.25 0.88 -6.50
C GLU A 420 24.54 0.41 -5.09
N GLU A 421 23.54 0.48 -4.23
CA GLU A 421 23.60 0.00 -2.87
C GLU A 421 22.33 -0.78 -2.61
N PHE A 422 22.48 -1.96 -2.04
CA PHE A 422 21.35 -2.73 -1.55
C PHE A 422 21.69 -3.53 -0.30
N ILE A 423 20.66 -3.75 0.50
CA ILE A 423 20.65 -4.69 1.61
C ILE A 423 19.47 -5.61 1.37
N GLN A 424 19.73 -6.92 1.32
CA GLN A 424 18.71 -7.93 1.14
C GLN A 424 18.85 -9.02 2.20
N TYR A 425 17.77 -9.41 2.87
CA TYR A 425 17.79 -10.58 3.74
C TYR A 425 16.43 -11.25 3.89
N THR A 426 16.46 -12.52 4.24
CA THR A 426 15.30 -13.38 4.44
C THR A 426 15.45 -14.05 5.81
N ILE A 427 14.40 -14.00 6.64
CA ILE A 427 14.29 -14.75 7.89
C ILE A 427 13.42 -15.98 7.62
N ASP A 428 13.91 -17.14 8.02
CA ASP A 428 13.36 -18.47 7.73
C ASP A 428 13.31 -18.79 6.22
N ASP A 429 13.66 -20.02 5.83
CA ASP A 429 13.79 -20.40 4.40
C ASP A 429 12.50 -20.23 3.57
N ASN A 430 11.36 -19.98 4.21
CA ASN A 430 10.06 -19.70 3.57
C ASN A 430 9.53 -18.29 3.87
N GLY A 431 10.31 -17.42 4.52
CA GLY A 431 9.90 -16.07 4.88
C GLY A 431 10.07 -15.05 3.76
N GLU A 432 9.58 -13.84 4.02
CA GLU A 432 9.70 -12.68 3.14
C GLU A 432 11.16 -12.30 2.92
N THR A 433 11.49 -11.88 1.70
CA THR A 433 12.80 -11.30 1.40
C THR A 433 12.69 -9.79 1.46
N LEU A 434 13.36 -9.17 2.43
CA LEU A 434 13.37 -7.73 2.64
C LEU A 434 14.45 -7.08 1.79
N TYR A 435 14.16 -5.89 1.24
CA TYR A 435 15.09 -5.11 0.42
C TYR A 435 15.20 -3.66 0.91
N PHE A 436 16.42 -3.11 0.89
CA PHE A 436 16.72 -1.69 1.07
C PHE A 436 17.58 -1.27 -0.12
N PHE A 437 17.14 -0.29 -0.91
CA PHE A 437 17.85 0.19 -2.10
C PHE A 437 18.29 1.67 -1.98
N GLU A 438 17.80 2.37 -0.97
CA GLU A 438 18.03 3.80 -0.71
C GLU A 438 18.07 4.06 0.80
N ASN A 439 18.57 5.24 1.23
CA ASN A 439 18.80 5.60 2.65
C ASN A 439 19.67 4.60 3.41
N ILE A 440 20.74 4.16 2.75
CA ILE A 440 21.80 3.35 3.34
C ILE A 440 22.89 4.31 3.84
N ASP A 441 23.34 4.15 5.08
CA ASP A 441 24.47 4.89 5.67
C ASP A 441 25.50 3.89 6.20
N VAL A 442 26.74 4.05 5.74
CA VAL A 442 27.85 3.16 6.03
C VAL A 442 28.98 3.91 6.71
N ASN A 443 29.16 3.65 8.00
CA ASN A 443 30.15 4.30 8.83
C ASN A 443 31.34 3.38 9.15
N PHE A 444 32.55 3.84 8.81
CA PHE A 444 33.79 3.20 9.23
C PHE A 444 34.47 3.99 10.35
N GLY A 445 34.38 3.47 11.58
CA GLY A 445 35.02 4.04 12.75
C GLY A 445 36.51 3.71 12.82
N SER A 446 37.35 4.28 11.95
CA SER A 446 38.80 3.96 11.92
C SER A 446 39.55 4.31 13.20
N ASP A 447 39.06 5.31 13.95
CA ASP A 447 39.66 5.78 15.20
C ASP A 447 39.17 5.00 16.44
N SER A 448 38.20 4.09 16.27
CA SER A 448 37.77 3.19 17.34
C SER A 448 38.83 2.10 17.60
N ASN A 449 38.88 1.60 18.83
CA ASN A 449 39.84 0.58 19.24
C ASN A 449 39.10 -0.60 19.90
N PRO A 450 38.77 -1.66 19.15
CA PRO A 450 39.16 -1.94 17.75
C PRO A 450 38.35 -1.14 16.71
N PRO A 451 38.79 -1.04 15.44
CA PRO A 451 38.02 -0.41 14.36
C PRO A 451 36.63 -1.04 14.22
N SER A 452 35.64 -0.25 13.82
CA SER A 452 34.25 -0.70 13.72
C SER A 452 33.63 -0.36 12.37
N LEU A 453 32.66 -1.16 11.95
CA LEU A 453 31.84 -0.95 10.77
C LEU A 453 30.38 -0.91 11.19
N THR A 454 29.67 0.13 10.80
CA THR A 454 28.22 0.23 10.95
C THR A 454 27.58 0.35 9.58
N ILE A 455 26.54 -0.44 9.31
CA ILE A 455 25.72 -0.33 8.10
C ILE A 455 24.29 -0.16 8.57
N TYR A 456 23.70 0.97 8.22
CA TYR A 456 22.31 1.28 8.49
C TYR A 456 21.54 1.35 7.17
N GLY A 457 20.31 0.82 7.14
CA GLY A 457 19.37 0.99 6.05
C GLY A 457 17.99 1.31 6.62
N SER A 458 17.25 2.21 5.97
CA SER A 458 15.88 2.51 6.39
C SER A 458 14.93 2.65 5.22
N ASN A 459 13.70 2.16 5.38
CA ASN A 459 12.65 2.30 4.38
C ASN A 459 11.64 3.41 4.76
N ASN A 460 12.08 4.43 5.53
CA ASN A 460 11.27 5.55 6.03
C ASN A 460 10.00 5.16 6.83
N THR A 461 9.86 3.90 7.28
CA THR A 461 8.78 3.49 8.18
C THR A 461 9.27 3.46 9.62
N ASN A 462 8.54 4.07 10.56
CA ASN A 462 8.88 4.12 11.99
C ASN A 462 8.65 2.76 12.71
N THR A 463 9.09 1.64 12.13
CA THR A 463 8.97 0.30 12.73
C THR A 463 10.30 -0.44 12.77
N SER A 464 10.41 -1.45 13.64
CA SER A 464 11.60 -2.33 13.73
C SER A 464 11.88 -3.10 12.44
N GLN A 465 10.87 -3.40 11.63
CA GLN A 465 11.01 -3.96 10.28
C GLN A 465 11.33 -2.91 9.21
N GLY A 466 11.31 -1.62 9.58
CA GLY A 466 11.66 -0.49 8.72
C GLY A 466 13.15 -0.13 8.70
N CYS A 467 13.94 -0.94 9.39
CA CYS A 467 15.27 -0.66 9.89
C CYS A 467 16.15 -1.86 9.58
N PHE A 468 17.34 -1.62 9.06
CA PHE A 468 18.44 -2.57 9.04
C PHE A 468 19.61 -1.93 9.76
N TYR A 469 20.23 -2.63 10.71
CA TYR A 469 21.37 -2.11 11.43
C TYR A 469 22.34 -3.25 11.74
N LEU A 470 23.48 -3.19 11.09
CA LEU A 470 24.61 -4.08 11.33
C LEU A 470 25.72 -3.29 12.01
N TYR A 471 26.17 -3.78 13.16
CA TYR A 471 27.36 -3.29 13.84
C TYR A 471 28.43 -4.36 13.89
N GLY A 472 29.67 -3.98 13.60
CA GLY A 472 30.81 -4.88 13.63
C GLY A 472 32.04 -4.28 14.27
N VAL A 473 32.78 -5.15 14.96
CA VAL A 473 34.14 -4.90 15.43
C VAL A 473 35.08 -5.68 14.52
N LEU A 474 35.96 -4.98 13.80
CA LEU A 474 36.77 -5.56 12.74
C LEU A 474 38.05 -6.22 13.28
N ASP A 475 38.43 -7.36 12.70
CA ASP A 475 39.65 -8.08 13.08
C ASP A 475 40.85 -7.53 12.29
N THR A 476 41.72 -6.80 12.97
CA THR A 476 42.95 -6.24 12.37
C THR A 476 43.97 -7.28 11.90
N THR A 477 43.78 -8.56 12.25
CA THR A 477 44.61 -9.66 11.76
C THR A 477 44.19 -10.16 10.38
N PHE A 478 42.96 -9.87 9.95
CA PHE A 478 42.49 -10.15 8.60
C PHE A 478 43.05 -9.11 7.61
N PRO A 479 43.58 -9.54 6.45
CA PRO A 479 43.93 -8.62 5.38
C PRO A 479 42.71 -7.78 4.98
N ASN A 480 42.83 -6.45 5.07
CA ASN A 480 41.73 -5.51 4.79
C ASN A 480 40.44 -5.80 5.60
N TYR A 481 40.57 -6.42 6.79
CA TYR A 481 39.44 -6.88 7.61
C TYR A 481 38.55 -7.95 6.94
N GLU A 482 38.93 -8.49 5.78
CA GLU A 482 38.11 -9.44 5.02
C GLU A 482 38.25 -10.86 5.60
N GLY A 483 37.12 -11.46 5.94
CA GLY A 483 37.09 -12.78 6.56
C GLY A 483 35.72 -13.15 7.11
N VAL A 484 35.70 -14.31 7.76
CA VAL A 484 34.50 -14.83 8.43
C VAL A 484 34.52 -14.43 9.89
N TYR A 485 33.42 -13.86 10.33
CA TYR A 485 33.18 -13.32 11.64
C TYR A 485 31.99 -14.04 12.26
N SER A 486 32.02 -14.23 13.57
CA SER A 486 30.89 -14.75 14.33
C SER A 486 30.05 -13.62 14.90
N ASN A 487 28.83 -13.95 15.34
CA ASN A 487 28.03 -13.04 16.13
C ASN A 487 28.74 -12.61 17.42
N ILE A 488 28.58 -11.34 17.80
CA ILE A 488 29.07 -10.76 19.06
C ILE A 488 27.96 -10.00 19.79
N ASP A 489 28.15 -9.80 21.10
CA ASP A 489 27.34 -8.86 21.87
C ASP A 489 27.63 -7.41 21.49
N TRP A 490 26.63 -6.52 21.61
CA TRP A 490 26.73 -5.08 21.30
C TRP A 490 27.94 -4.37 21.94
N ASN A 491 28.31 -4.75 23.17
CA ASN A 491 29.44 -4.16 23.90
C ASN A 491 30.71 -5.01 23.87
N SER A 492 30.78 -5.99 22.97
CA SER A 492 31.94 -6.85 22.82
C SER A 492 33.16 -6.05 22.34
N THR A 493 34.33 -6.40 22.87
CA THR A 493 35.62 -5.93 22.34
C THR A 493 36.30 -6.98 21.45
N SER A 494 35.65 -8.13 21.26
CA SER A 494 36.10 -9.18 20.34
C SER A 494 35.58 -8.89 18.94
N ALA A 495 36.37 -9.25 17.93
CA ALA A 495 35.97 -9.09 16.55
C ALA A 495 34.74 -9.95 16.20
N GLY A 496 33.80 -9.37 15.45
CA GLY A 496 32.53 -9.99 15.09
C GLY A 496 31.51 -8.98 14.57
N PHE A 497 30.33 -9.45 14.20
CA PHE A 497 29.20 -8.61 13.81
C PHE A 497 27.95 -8.90 14.64
N ASN A 498 26.96 -8.02 14.55
CA ASN A 498 25.70 -8.12 15.26
C ASN A 498 24.58 -7.43 14.46
N LEU A 499 23.37 -7.98 14.53
CA LEU A 499 22.14 -7.50 13.86
C LEU A 499 20.96 -7.27 14.84
N ASN A 500 21.21 -7.14 16.15
CA ASN A 500 20.13 -7.19 17.15
C ASN A 500 19.33 -5.88 17.30
N GLU A 501 19.82 -4.77 16.71
CA GLU A 501 19.23 -3.44 16.97
C GLU A 501 17.88 -3.27 16.25
N CYS A 502 17.79 -3.71 14.98
CA CYS A 502 16.54 -3.63 14.21
C CYS A 502 15.79 -4.97 14.15
N GLN A 503 16.51 -6.10 14.14
CA GLN A 503 15.92 -7.42 14.04
C GLN A 503 15.67 -7.98 15.45
N ASP A 504 14.56 -8.69 15.68
CA ASP A 504 14.26 -9.37 16.96
C ASP A 504 15.17 -10.61 17.14
N ILE A 505 16.49 -10.37 17.21
CA ILE A 505 17.54 -11.38 17.30
C ILE A 505 18.13 -11.33 18.72
N SER A 506 18.02 -12.42 19.47
CA SER A 506 18.73 -12.57 20.74
C SER A 506 20.22 -12.77 20.49
N ASN A 507 21.06 -12.32 21.42
CA ASN A 507 22.48 -12.71 21.41
C ASN A 507 22.70 -14.12 21.99
N VAL A 508 21.70 -14.66 22.71
CA VAL A 508 21.73 -16.02 23.22
C VAL A 508 21.36 -16.97 22.08
N ASN A 509 22.12 -18.06 21.92
CA ASN A 509 21.92 -19.06 20.85
C ASN A 509 21.90 -18.47 19.44
N ASN A 510 22.73 -17.45 19.21
CA ASN A 510 22.92 -16.84 17.90
C ASN A 510 24.20 -17.36 17.24
N PHE A 511 24.00 -18.09 16.15
CA PHE A 511 25.03 -18.77 15.37
C PHE A 511 25.14 -18.18 13.96
N ILE A 512 24.75 -16.91 13.77
CA ILE A 512 24.92 -16.21 12.50
C ILE A 512 26.41 -16.02 12.23
N GLU A 513 26.84 -16.48 11.05
CA GLU A 513 28.17 -16.21 10.52
C GLU A 513 28.08 -15.09 9.47
N TYR A 514 29.06 -14.20 9.52
CA TYR A 514 29.15 -13.02 8.65
C TYR A 514 30.45 -13.11 7.86
N ASN A 515 30.34 -13.12 6.55
CA ASN A 515 31.49 -13.17 5.66
C ASN A 515 31.65 -11.82 4.97
N LEU A 516 32.57 -11.03 5.49
CA LEU A 516 32.98 -9.76 4.89
C LEU A 516 33.97 -10.08 3.77
N SER A 517 33.45 -10.10 2.54
CA SER A 517 34.18 -10.52 1.34
C SER A 517 34.89 -9.39 0.60
N ALA A 518 34.46 -8.15 0.80
CA ALA A 518 35.16 -6.94 0.37
C ALA A 518 34.89 -5.83 1.39
N PHE A 519 35.93 -5.08 1.78
CA PHE A 519 35.77 -3.99 2.74
C PHE A 519 35.90 -2.58 2.15
N GLY A 520 36.48 -2.43 0.95
CA GLY A 520 36.71 -1.11 0.37
C GLY A 520 37.75 -0.29 1.15
N SER A 521 38.92 -0.06 0.54
CA SER A 521 40.02 0.67 1.17
C SER A 521 39.80 2.18 1.27
N ALA A 522 38.88 2.74 0.49
CA ALA A 522 38.58 4.18 0.44
C ALA A 522 37.06 4.48 0.47
N ILE A 523 36.72 5.74 0.78
CA ILE A 523 35.35 6.28 0.64
C ILE A 523 34.88 6.08 -0.82
N GLY A 524 33.65 5.58 -0.98
CA GLY A 524 33.03 5.26 -2.26
C GLY A 524 33.44 3.90 -2.85
N GLU A 525 34.32 3.13 -2.19
CA GLU A 525 34.55 1.72 -2.54
C GLU A 525 33.52 0.82 -1.86
N TYR A 526 33.25 -0.34 -2.47
CA TYR A 526 32.22 -1.26 -2.02
C TYR A 526 32.63 -2.07 -0.80
N ILE A 527 31.63 -2.30 0.05
CA ILE A 527 31.60 -3.30 1.09
C ILE A 527 30.61 -4.39 0.66
N ASP A 528 31.14 -5.61 0.55
CA ASP A 528 30.37 -6.82 0.24
C ASP A 528 30.36 -7.74 1.44
N LEU A 529 29.19 -7.95 2.03
CA LEU A 529 29.01 -8.83 3.17
C LEU A 529 27.83 -9.77 2.91
N ASN A 530 28.02 -11.06 3.13
CA ASN A 530 26.91 -12.01 3.24
C ASN A 530 26.87 -12.57 4.65
N PHE A 531 25.68 -12.93 5.10
CA PHE A 531 25.49 -13.53 6.41
C PHE A 531 24.44 -14.62 6.35
N SER A 532 24.62 -15.64 7.17
CA SER A 532 23.61 -16.67 7.33
C SER A 532 23.83 -17.45 8.63
N GLY A 533 22.75 -18.00 9.18
CA GLY A 533 22.83 -18.95 10.28
C GLY A 533 21.53 -19.07 11.05
N ASP A 534 21.60 -19.84 12.12
CA ASP A 534 20.49 -20.04 13.05
C ASP A 534 20.60 -19.04 14.21
N TYR A 535 19.47 -18.53 14.68
CA TYR A 535 19.41 -17.71 15.88
C TYR A 535 18.14 -17.99 16.68
N GLU A 536 18.07 -17.53 17.93
CA GLU A 536 16.81 -17.45 18.67
C GLU A 536 16.37 -15.99 18.77
N ASP A 537 15.07 -15.73 18.63
CA ASP A 537 14.51 -14.42 18.95
C ASP A 537 14.57 -14.14 20.47
N ASN A 538 14.17 -12.94 20.89
CA ASN A 538 14.16 -12.60 22.33
C ASN A 538 13.13 -13.42 23.16
N GLN A 539 12.31 -14.23 22.51
CA GLN A 539 11.30 -15.11 23.10
C GLN A 539 11.80 -16.57 23.18
N GLY A 540 12.97 -16.88 22.61
CA GLY A 540 13.57 -18.21 22.58
C GLY A 540 13.06 -19.09 21.43
N VAL A 541 12.43 -18.51 20.41
CA VAL A 541 11.99 -19.21 19.19
C VAL A 541 13.15 -19.26 18.21
N SER A 542 13.45 -20.45 17.66
CA SER A 542 14.51 -20.62 16.69
C SER A 542 14.09 -20.16 15.29
N HIS A 543 14.99 -19.42 14.63
CA HIS A 543 14.84 -18.90 13.27
C HIS A 543 16.11 -19.15 12.46
N THR A 544 16.00 -19.13 11.13
CA THR A 544 17.16 -18.97 10.24
C THR A 544 17.19 -17.56 9.66
N ILE A 545 18.37 -17.10 9.27
CA ILE A 545 18.51 -15.87 8.49
C ILE A 545 19.53 -16.08 7.39
N SER A 546 19.31 -15.45 6.24
CA SER A 546 20.30 -15.34 5.17
C SER A 546 20.19 -13.97 4.51
N GLY A 547 21.32 -13.34 4.18
CA GLY A 547 21.30 -12.03 3.56
C GLY A 547 22.59 -11.65 2.85
N VAL A 548 22.46 -10.63 2.00
CA VAL A 548 23.52 -10.04 1.19
C VAL A 548 23.45 -8.53 1.34
N ILE A 549 24.61 -7.92 1.52
CA ILE A 549 24.84 -6.49 1.63
C ILE A 549 25.84 -6.12 0.55
N HIS A 550 25.47 -5.15 -0.29
CA HIS A 550 26.33 -4.53 -1.28
C HIS A 550 26.17 -3.02 -1.14
N VAL A 551 27.10 -2.35 -0.48
CA VAL A 551 26.96 -0.93 -0.12
C VAL A 551 28.27 -0.18 -0.32
N LYS A 552 28.26 1.14 -0.40
CA LYS A 552 29.47 1.96 -0.53
C LYS A 552 29.88 2.53 0.81
N ARG A 553 31.17 2.74 1.03
CA ARG A 553 31.67 3.38 2.25
C ARG A 553 31.43 4.89 2.20
N ASP A 554 30.70 5.46 3.16
CA ASP A 554 30.36 6.90 3.14
C ASP A 554 31.42 7.79 3.80
N ASN A 555 32.24 7.24 4.71
CA ASN A 555 33.26 8.00 5.45
C ASN A 555 34.61 7.28 5.69
#